data_AF-A0ABD2CT79-F1
#
_entry.id   AF-A0ABD2CT79-F1
#
_cell.length_a   1.000
_cell.length_b   1.000
_cell.length_c   1.000
_cell.angle_alpha   90.00
_cell.angle_beta   90.00
_cell.angle_gamma   90.00
#
_symmetry.space_group_name_H-M   'P 1'
#
loop_
_entity.id
_entity.type
_entity.pdbx_description
1 polymer ?
#
loop_
_entity_poly.entity_id
_entity_poly.type
_entity_poly.pdbx_seq_one_letter_code
_entity_poly.pdbx_strand_id
1 'polypeptide(L)'
;MTEDTRELENIPKVNDTENSSKETKAEETSKGDKSEDKKEEDSEKVEEKEEDVSDQHKVEAATRIQAAFRGHHARKSMKETDTSKQQTGTNKSESEPTKEELQQEFRADDKELCDAATKIQASFRGHMSRKEQAASALVKSAGEIVENAASKIEKKVSSII
;
A
#
# COMPACT_ATOMS: atom_id res chain seq x y z
N MET A 1 35.38 12.96 -45.37
CA MET A 1 35.48 12.91 -43.90
C MET A 1 34.17 12.35 -43.40
N THR A 2 34.11 11.03 -43.39
CA THR A 2 32.95 10.21 -43.10
C THR A 2 33.19 9.51 -41.77
N GLU A 3 32.19 9.65 -40.90
CA GLU A 3 31.78 8.77 -39.81
C GLU A 3 32.83 8.35 -38.77
N ASP A 4 32.70 8.92 -37.57
CA ASP A 4 33.17 8.27 -36.35
C ASP A 4 32.22 8.59 -35.19
N THR A 5 31.19 7.76 -35.00
CA THR A 5 30.40 7.67 -33.76
C THR A 5 29.87 6.26 -33.59
N ARG A 6 30.67 5.34 -33.05
CA ARG A 6 30.18 4.09 -32.45
C ARG A 6 31.01 3.74 -31.21
N GLU A 7 30.75 4.43 -30.11
CA GLU A 7 30.95 3.87 -28.78
C GLU A 7 29.59 3.36 -28.28
N LEU A 8 29.38 2.06 -28.44
CA LEU A 8 28.31 1.33 -27.77
C LEU A 8 28.86 0.91 -26.40
N GLU A 9 28.71 1.77 -25.40
CA GLU A 9 28.86 1.34 -24.01
C GLU A 9 27.59 0.59 -23.56
N ASN A 10 27.85 -0.67 -23.26
CA ASN A 10 26.92 -1.73 -22.94
C ASN A 10 26.58 -1.63 -21.45
N ILE A 11 25.39 -1.13 -21.10
CA ILE A 11 24.98 -0.99 -19.68
C ILE A 11 24.43 -2.33 -19.18
N PRO A 12 25.06 -2.97 -18.17
CA PRO A 12 24.56 -4.23 -17.62
C PRO A 12 23.30 -4.00 -16.76
N LYS A 13 22.23 -4.74 -17.09
CA LYS A 13 21.05 -4.90 -16.23
C LYS A 13 21.41 -5.78 -15.03
N VAL A 14 21.58 -5.18 -13.86
CA VAL A 14 21.62 -5.90 -12.59
C VAL A 14 20.19 -6.10 -12.08
N ASN A 15 19.76 -7.36 -12.07
CA ASN A 15 18.55 -7.84 -11.44
C ASN A 15 18.95 -8.40 -10.08
N ASP A 16 18.72 -7.66 -8.99
CA ASP A 16 18.93 -8.18 -7.64
C ASP A 16 17.56 -8.39 -6.97
N THR A 17 16.96 -9.55 -7.24
CA THR A 17 15.92 -10.13 -6.37
C THR A 17 16.53 -11.35 -5.71
N GLU A 18 17.39 -11.12 -4.72
CA GLU A 18 17.84 -12.18 -3.80
C GLU A 18 17.11 -12.07 -2.47
N ASN A 19 16.13 -12.97 -2.35
CA ASN A 19 15.61 -13.55 -1.13
C ASN A 19 16.78 -14.01 -0.23
N SER A 20 17.13 -13.22 0.79
CA SER A 20 18.07 -13.66 1.83
C SER A 20 17.31 -14.25 3.01
N SER A 21 17.38 -15.57 3.04
CA SER A 21 17.02 -16.48 4.10
C SER A 21 17.52 -16.07 5.49
N LYS A 22 16.62 -16.33 6.42
CA LYS A 22 16.69 -16.32 7.87
C LYS A 22 17.73 -17.34 8.36
N GLU A 23 18.80 -16.90 9.01
CA GLU A 23 19.61 -17.75 9.90
C GLU A 23 19.98 -17.01 11.19
N THR A 24 19.68 -17.69 12.29
CA THR A 24 19.91 -17.33 13.69
C THR A 24 21.22 -17.95 14.16
N LYS A 25 22.08 -17.22 14.89
CA LYS A 25 22.92 -17.82 15.92
C LYS A 25 23.39 -16.81 16.98
N ALA A 26 23.38 -17.30 18.21
CA ALA A 26 23.58 -16.64 19.50
C ALA A 26 25.05 -16.39 19.88
N GLU A 27 25.27 -15.45 20.80
CA GLU A 27 26.00 -15.57 22.10
C GLU A 27 25.86 -14.23 22.87
N GLU A 28 25.31 -14.21 24.10
CA GLU A 28 26.00 -14.13 25.43
C GLU A 28 26.72 -12.78 25.70
N THR A 29 26.68 -12.09 26.85
CA THR A 29 26.16 -12.27 28.23
C THR A 29 26.06 -10.91 28.99
N SER A 30 25.42 -10.96 30.18
CA SER A 30 25.68 -10.16 31.41
C SER A 30 24.84 -8.87 31.64
N LYS A 31 24.43 -8.45 32.85
CA LYS A 31 24.32 -9.00 34.23
C LYS A 31 23.69 -7.89 35.12
N GLY A 32 22.90 -8.26 36.13
CA GLY A 32 22.48 -7.41 37.27
C GLY A 32 21.00 -6.99 37.22
N ASP A 33 20.23 -6.94 38.31
CA ASP A 33 20.49 -7.13 39.74
C ASP A 33 19.13 -7.38 40.46
N LYS A 34 19.18 -8.03 41.62
CA LYS A 34 18.06 -8.48 42.45
C LYS A 34 17.32 -7.34 43.19
N SER A 35 16.05 -7.59 43.52
CA SER A 35 15.56 -7.35 44.89
C SER A 35 14.31 -8.20 45.19
N GLU A 36 14.43 -9.01 46.23
CA GLU A 36 13.43 -9.89 46.85
C GLU A 36 12.53 -9.09 47.82
N ASP A 37 11.25 -9.48 47.97
CA ASP A 37 10.64 -9.64 49.30
C ASP A 37 9.46 -10.65 49.26
N LYS A 38 9.31 -11.43 50.35
CA LYS A 38 8.55 -12.68 50.51
C LYS A 38 7.21 -12.51 51.24
N LYS A 39 6.25 -13.43 51.01
CA LYS A 39 5.55 -14.34 52.00
C LYS A 39 4.44 -15.15 51.28
N GLU A 40 4.55 -16.48 51.06
CA GLU A 40 4.11 -17.64 51.91
C GLU A 40 2.58 -17.65 52.20
N GLU A 41 1.73 -18.69 52.04
CA GLU A 41 1.70 -20.14 51.67
C GLU A 41 0.31 -20.38 50.98
N ASP A 42 -0.05 -21.45 50.26
CA ASP A 42 -0.16 -22.87 50.65
C ASP A 42 -0.66 -23.73 49.45
N SER A 43 -0.27 -25.01 49.47
CA SER A 43 -0.86 -26.25 48.90
C SER A 43 -1.72 -26.19 47.61
N GLU A 44 -1.34 -26.93 46.56
CA GLU A 44 -1.70 -28.36 46.42
C GLU A 44 -1.16 -28.92 45.09
N LYS A 45 -0.55 -30.11 45.15
CA LYS A 45 0.00 -30.84 43.99
C LYS A 45 -1.07 -31.76 43.42
N VAL A 46 -1.50 -31.54 42.18
CA VAL A 46 -2.20 -32.53 41.33
C VAL A 46 -1.76 -32.22 39.88
N GLU A 47 -0.87 -33.02 39.26
CA GLU A 47 -1.20 -33.93 38.15
C GLU A 47 -2.19 -33.28 37.15
N GLU A 48 -1.82 -32.88 35.94
CA GLU A 48 -1.57 -33.74 34.78
C GLU A 48 -0.93 -32.95 33.62
N LYS A 49 -0.26 -33.67 32.73
CA LYS A 49 0.76 -33.17 31.80
C LYS A 49 0.18 -32.71 30.44
N GLU A 50 -0.87 -31.88 30.46
CA GLU A 50 -1.63 -31.47 29.24
C GLU A 50 -1.96 -29.94 29.17
N GLU A 51 -1.39 -29.08 30.04
CA GLU A 51 -1.75 -27.64 30.09
C GLU A 51 -0.69 -26.65 29.54
N ASP A 52 0.56 -27.06 29.33
CA ASP A 52 1.68 -26.14 29.01
C ASP A 52 1.63 -25.58 27.58
N VAL A 53 1.12 -26.34 26.61
CA VAL A 53 1.05 -25.91 25.21
C VAL A 53 -0.04 -24.85 24.99
N SER A 54 -1.15 -24.94 25.72
CA SER A 54 -2.26 -23.97 25.66
C SER A 54 -1.82 -22.61 26.20
N ASP A 55 -1.04 -22.59 27.28
CA ASP A 55 -0.56 -21.36 27.89
C ASP A 55 0.57 -20.72 27.06
N GLN A 56 1.44 -21.51 26.46
CA GLN A 56 2.41 -21.00 25.47
C GLN A 56 1.71 -20.35 24.27
N HIS A 57 0.66 -20.97 23.72
CA HIS A 57 -0.13 -20.36 22.65
C HIS A 57 -0.86 -19.08 23.08
N LYS A 58 -1.38 -19.02 24.32
CA LYS A 58 -1.96 -17.78 24.87
C LYS A 58 -0.90 -16.68 25.02
N VAL A 59 0.29 -17.01 25.50
CA VAL A 59 1.41 -16.08 25.63
C VAL A 59 1.90 -15.60 24.27
N GLU A 60 2.03 -16.49 23.29
CA GLU A 60 2.40 -16.14 21.91
C GLU A 60 1.33 -15.23 21.28
N ALA A 61 0.05 -15.58 21.42
CA ALA A 61 -1.05 -14.76 20.91
C ALA A 61 -1.10 -13.38 21.59
N ALA A 62 -0.95 -13.32 22.91
CA ALA A 62 -0.89 -12.06 23.66
C ALA A 62 0.29 -11.20 23.21
N THR A 63 1.48 -11.80 23.05
CA THR A 63 2.68 -11.12 22.55
C THR A 63 2.45 -10.57 21.14
N ARG A 64 1.82 -11.36 20.26
CA ARG A 64 1.49 -10.94 18.89
C ARG A 64 0.51 -9.77 18.87
N ILE A 65 -0.52 -9.79 19.71
CA ILE A 65 -1.50 -8.70 19.84
C ILE A 65 -0.82 -7.43 20.39
N GLN A 66 0.00 -7.56 21.43
CA GLN A 66 0.73 -6.45 22.03
C GLN A 66 1.71 -5.82 21.03
N ALA A 67 2.46 -6.64 20.29
CA ALA A 67 3.38 -6.18 19.26
C ALA A 67 2.63 -5.48 18.11
N ALA A 68 1.52 -6.06 17.65
CA ALA A 68 0.67 -5.45 16.63
C ALA A 68 0.09 -4.10 17.08
N PHE A 69 -0.38 -4.02 18.32
CA PHE A 69 -0.92 -2.79 18.91
C PHE A 69 0.13 -1.70 19.09
N ARG A 70 1.29 -2.05 19.67
CA ARG A 70 2.43 -1.12 19.80
C ARG A 70 2.87 -0.60 18.43
N GLY A 71 2.99 -1.50 17.45
CA GLY A 71 3.32 -1.14 16.08
C GLY A 71 2.25 -0.26 15.42
N HIS A 72 0.97 -0.56 15.64
CA HIS A 72 -0.14 0.25 15.13
C HIS A 72 -0.12 1.65 15.74
N HIS A 73 0.11 1.78 17.05
CA HIS A 73 0.24 3.08 17.71
C HIS A 73 1.39 3.90 17.16
N ALA A 74 2.58 3.31 17.02
CA ALA A 74 3.74 4.00 16.44
C ALA A 74 3.50 4.43 14.99
N ARG A 75 2.92 3.55 14.16
CA ARG A 75 2.54 3.89 12.78
C ARG A 75 1.47 4.97 12.72
N LYS A 76 0.50 4.95 13.64
CA LYS A 76 -0.57 5.94 13.70
C LYS A 76 -0.05 7.31 14.11
N SER A 77 0.83 7.40 15.12
CA SER A 77 1.43 8.67 15.52
C SER A 77 2.30 9.28 14.41
N MET A 78 3.06 8.45 13.68
CA MET A 78 3.81 8.90 12.51
C MET A 78 2.89 9.31 11.37
N LYS A 79 1.82 8.55 11.12
CA LYS A 79 0.83 8.90 10.10
C LYS A 79 0.04 10.15 10.44
N GLU A 80 -0.21 10.50 11.71
CA GLU A 80 -0.85 11.77 12.08
C GLU A 80 0.09 12.96 11.86
N THR A 81 1.39 12.81 12.14
CA THR A 81 2.40 13.82 11.78
C THR A 81 2.58 13.93 10.27
N ASP A 82 2.47 12.80 9.57
CA ASP A 82 2.63 12.73 8.13
C ASP A 82 1.36 13.07 7.38
N THR A 83 0.13 12.87 7.87
CA THR A 83 -1.10 13.26 7.16
C THR A 83 -1.35 14.77 7.20
N SER A 84 -0.69 15.48 8.12
CA SER A 84 -0.53 16.93 8.03
C SER A 84 0.51 17.35 6.97
N LYS A 85 1.42 16.45 6.56
CA LYS A 85 2.51 16.71 5.58
C LYS A 85 2.37 15.97 4.24
N GLN A 86 1.54 14.95 4.13
CA GLN A 86 1.37 14.05 2.99
C GLN A 86 0.23 14.55 2.12
N GLN A 87 0.41 15.79 1.67
CA GLN A 87 0.07 16.10 0.29
C GLN A 87 1.26 16.65 -0.50
N THR A 88 2.42 16.84 0.13
CA THR A 88 3.65 17.27 -0.56
C THR A 88 4.84 16.52 0.02
N GLY A 89 5.35 15.54 -0.71
CA GLY A 89 6.59 14.88 -0.35
C GLY A 89 7.75 15.86 -0.40
N THR A 90 8.09 16.47 0.74
CA THR A 90 9.44 16.93 1.13
C THR A 90 9.35 17.47 2.56
N ASN A 91 10.08 16.88 3.47
CA ASN A 91 10.42 17.50 4.76
C ASN A 91 11.38 18.68 4.50
N LYS A 92 10.84 19.82 4.06
CA LYS A 92 11.52 21.10 4.13
C LYS A 92 10.49 22.09 4.66
N SER A 93 10.85 22.76 5.77
CA SER A 93 10.11 23.90 6.29
C SER A 93 10.22 25.03 5.27
N GLU A 94 9.41 25.00 4.22
CA GLU A 94 9.41 26.03 3.18
C GLU A 94 7.97 26.50 3.02
N SER A 95 7.82 27.81 2.96
CA SER A 95 6.62 28.47 2.45
C SER A 95 6.14 27.84 1.14
N GLU A 96 4.86 28.02 0.79
CA GLU A 96 4.40 27.70 -0.56
C GLU A 96 5.38 28.30 -1.59
N PRO A 97 5.88 27.50 -2.54
CA PRO A 97 6.84 27.98 -3.51
C PRO A 97 6.20 29.13 -4.28
N THR A 98 6.95 30.21 -4.44
CA THR A 98 6.50 31.36 -5.21
C THR A 98 6.31 30.95 -6.67
N LYS A 99 5.43 31.67 -7.37
CA LYS A 99 5.17 31.42 -8.80
C LYS A 99 6.45 31.47 -9.61
N GLU A 100 7.35 32.37 -9.24
CA GLU A 100 8.65 32.55 -9.88
C GLU A 100 9.52 31.30 -9.73
N GLU A 101 9.64 30.75 -8.52
CA GLU A 101 10.40 29.51 -8.25
C GLU A 101 9.85 28.32 -9.06
N LEU A 102 8.53 28.17 -9.11
CA LEU A 102 7.88 27.14 -9.94
C LEU A 102 8.14 27.35 -11.42
N GLN A 103 8.09 28.59 -11.91
CA GLN A 103 8.42 28.90 -13.29
C GLN A 103 9.90 28.62 -13.58
N GLN A 104 10.77 28.71 -12.56
CA GLN A 104 12.18 28.39 -12.71
C GLN A 104 12.44 26.90 -12.90
N GLU A 105 11.71 26.07 -12.16
CA GLU A 105 11.80 24.61 -12.22
C GLU A 105 11.04 24.03 -13.42
N PHE A 106 9.86 24.59 -13.75
CA PHE A 106 9.01 24.19 -14.87
C PHE A 106 9.06 25.24 -15.98
N ARG A 107 10.15 25.24 -16.75
CA ARG A 107 10.35 26.18 -17.86
C ARG A 107 9.43 25.84 -19.04
N ALA A 108 8.75 26.85 -19.56
CA ALA A 108 7.92 26.70 -20.77
C ALA A 108 8.75 26.42 -22.03
N ASP A 109 10.03 26.82 -22.03
CA ASP A 109 10.95 26.60 -23.15
C ASP A 109 11.57 25.19 -23.12
N ASP A 110 11.39 24.43 -22.03
CA ASP A 110 11.81 23.04 -21.95
C ASP A 110 10.84 22.16 -22.74
N LYS A 111 11.27 21.77 -23.94
CA LYS A 111 10.48 20.97 -24.85
C LYS A 111 10.19 19.57 -24.31
N GLU A 112 11.14 18.94 -23.61
CA GLU A 112 10.94 17.58 -23.09
C GLU A 112 9.90 17.59 -21.96
N LEU A 113 9.98 18.60 -21.08
CA LEU A 113 9.01 18.81 -20.00
C LEU A 113 7.60 19.10 -20.56
N CYS A 114 7.48 19.96 -21.57
CA CYS A 114 6.21 20.24 -22.23
C CYS A 114 5.62 19.00 -22.93
N ASP A 115 6.46 18.23 -23.64
CA ASP A 115 6.04 17.01 -24.33
C ASP A 115 5.56 15.95 -23.32
N ALA A 116 6.26 15.80 -22.19
CA ALA A 116 5.87 14.90 -21.11
C ALA A 116 4.53 15.33 -20.46
N ALA A 117 4.38 16.61 -20.12
CA ALA A 117 3.15 17.15 -19.57
C ALA A 117 1.96 16.91 -20.51
N THR A 118 2.16 17.16 -21.80
CA THR A 118 1.15 16.93 -22.84
C THR A 118 0.72 15.45 -22.91
N LYS A 119 1.68 14.52 -22.85
CA LYS A 119 1.38 13.07 -22.83
C LYS A 119 0.55 12.67 -21.61
N ILE A 120 0.89 13.17 -20.42
CA ILE A 120 0.15 12.91 -19.19
C ILE A 120 -1.29 13.44 -19.30
N GLN A 121 -1.44 14.70 -19.75
CA GLN A 121 -2.74 15.33 -19.93
C GLN A 121 -3.61 14.58 -20.94
N ALA A 122 -3.05 14.20 -22.09
CA ALA A 122 -3.75 13.45 -23.13
C ALA A 122 -4.19 12.06 -22.62
N SER A 123 -3.30 11.34 -21.92
CA SER A 123 -3.60 10.04 -21.34
C SER A 123 -4.72 10.12 -20.30
N PHE A 124 -4.67 11.11 -19.42
CA PHE A 124 -5.69 11.33 -18.40
C PHE A 124 -7.06 11.67 -19.00
N ARG A 125 -7.10 12.62 -19.95
CA ARG A 125 -8.34 12.97 -20.65
C ARG A 125 -8.93 11.75 -21.38
N GLY A 126 -8.08 10.96 -22.03
CA GLY A 126 -8.48 9.71 -22.67
C GLY A 126 -9.00 8.67 -21.69
N HIS A 127 -8.35 8.50 -20.53
CA HIS A 127 -8.81 7.60 -19.47
C HIS A 127 -10.19 8.00 -18.94
N MET A 128 -10.40 9.29 -18.67
CA MET A 128 -11.69 9.78 -18.17
C MET A 128 -12.81 9.56 -19.17
N SER A 129 -12.57 9.85 -20.46
CA SER A 129 -13.57 9.60 -21.51
C SER A 129 -13.91 8.10 -21.64
N ARG A 130 -12.90 7.21 -21.63
CA ARG A 130 -13.14 5.76 -21.69
C ARG A 130 -13.90 5.25 -20.46
N LYS A 131 -13.58 5.77 -19.27
CA LYS A 131 -14.29 5.42 -18.04
C LYS A 131 -15.77 5.80 -18.12
N GLU A 132 -16.07 7.01 -18.60
CA GLU A 132 -17.43 7.48 -18.80
C GLU A 132 -18.18 6.66 -19.87
N GLN A 133 -17.53 6.37 -21.00
CA GLN A 133 -18.12 5.54 -22.06
C GLN A 133 -18.37 4.12 -21.60
N ALA A 134 -17.45 3.51 -20.85
CA ALA A 134 -17.62 2.18 -20.28
C ALA A 134 -18.81 2.16 -19.30
N ALA A 135 -18.92 3.16 -18.42
CA ALA A 135 -20.07 3.30 -17.54
C ALA A 135 -21.39 3.46 -18.33
N SER A 136 -21.40 4.32 -19.36
CA SER A 136 -22.57 4.52 -20.23
C SER A 136 -22.96 3.26 -20.99
N ALA A 137 -21.99 2.51 -21.51
CA ALA A 137 -22.23 1.26 -22.25
C ALA A 137 -22.84 0.18 -21.36
N LEU A 138 -22.39 0.05 -20.11
CA LEU A 138 -22.97 -0.86 -19.13
C LEU A 138 -24.43 -0.49 -18.80
N VAL A 139 -24.72 0.80 -18.63
CA VAL A 139 -26.09 1.26 -18.36
C VAL A 139 -27.00 1.01 -19.56
N LYS A 140 -26.53 1.30 -20.78
CA LYS A 140 -27.29 1.05 -22.02
C LYS A 140 -27.59 -0.42 -22.21
N SER A 141 -26.61 -1.31 -22.03
CA SER A 141 -26.83 -2.75 -22.19
C SER A 141 -27.82 -3.30 -21.16
N ALA A 142 -27.75 -2.83 -19.91
CA ALA A 142 -28.72 -3.19 -18.88
C ALA A 142 -30.14 -2.72 -19.25
N GLY A 143 -30.28 -1.48 -19.75
CA GLY A 143 -31.56 -0.95 -20.24
C GLY A 143 -32.16 -1.80 -21.37
N GLU A 144 -31.34 -2.15 -22.37
CA GLU A 144 -31.77 -2.97 -23.51
C GLU A 144 -32.23 -4.38 -23.10
N ILE A 145 -31.55 -4.99 -22.12
CA ILE A 145 -31.96 -6.29 -21.56
C ILE A 145 -33.33 -6.19 -20.88
N VAL A 146 -33.55 -5.14 -20.07
CA VAL A 146 -34.83 -4.93 -19.36
C VAL A 146 -35.96 -4.69 -20.36
N GLU A 147 -35.74 -3.87 -21.38
CA GLU A 147 -36.75 -3.56 -22.39
C GLU A 147 -37.11 -4.77 -23.24
N ASN A 148 -36.12 -5.61 -23.60
CA ASN A 148 -36.38 -6.86 -24.30
C ASN A 148 -37.13 -7.88 -23.42
N ALA A 149 -36.78 -7.98 -22.14
CA ALA A 149 -37.51 -8.81 -21.19
C ALA A 149 -38.96 -8.37 -21.02
N ALA A 150 -39.20 -7.05 -20.89
CA ALA A 150 -40.54 -6.46 -20.81
C ALA A 150 -41.36 -6.77 -22.07
N SER A 151 -40.78 -6.56 -23.26
CA SER A 151 -41.41 -6.88 -24.55
C SER A 151 -41.80 -8.36 -24.66
N LYS A 152 -40.99 -9.26 -24.10
CA LYS A 152 -41.26 -10.70 -24.12
C LYS A 152 -42.40 -11.08 -23.17
N ILE A 153 -42.50 -10.42 -22.02
CA ILE A 153 -43.60 -10.60 -21.06
C ILE A 153 -44.90 -10.09 -21.68
N GLU A 154 -44.91 -8.90 -22.26
CA GLU A 154 -46.09 -8.30 -22.90
C GLU A 154 -46.65 -9.17 -24.02
N LYS A 155 -45.78 -9.70 -24.90
CA LYS A 155 -46.16 -10.66 -25.94
C LYS A 155 -46.76 -11.94 -25.36
N LYS A 156 -46.20 -12.44 -24.25
CA LYS A 156 -46.69 -13.67 -23.60
C LYS A 156 -48.05 -13.46 -22.93
N VAL A 157 -48.27 -12.32 -22.28
CA VAL A 157 -49.56 -11.95 -21.69
C VAL A 157 -50.62 -11.80 -22.78
N SER A 158 -50.28 -11.12 -23.88
CA SER A 158 -51.19 -10.93 -25.03
C SER A 158 -51.57 -12.23 -25.73
N SER A 159 -50.77 -13.30 -25.57
CA SER A 159 -51.06 -14.62 -26.15
C SER A 159 -51.98 -15.48 -25.27
N ILE A 160 -52.24 -15.07 -24.03
CA ILE A 160 -53.04 -15.85 -23.05
C ILE A 160 -54.48 -15.33 -22.95
N ILE A 161 -54.72 -14.09 -23.35
CA ILE A 161 -56.04 -13.43 -23.42
C ILE A 161 -56.63 -13.63 -24.81
#